data_AF-A0A7C8RF02-F1
#
_entry.id   AF-A0A7C8RF02-F1
#
_cell.length_a   1.000
_cell.length_b   1.000
_cell.length_c   1.000
_cell.angle_alpha   90.00
_cell.angle_beta   90.00
_cell.angle_gamma   90.00
#
_symmetry.space_group_name_H-M   'P 1'
#
loop_
_entity.id
_entity.type
_entity.pdbx_description
1 polymer ?
#
loop_
_entity_poly.entity_id
_entity_poly.type
_entity_poly.pdbx_seq_one_letter_code
_entity_poly.pdbx_strand_id
1 'polypeptide(L)'
;MRFTTSILPTLSLLLLQTTKAIDLDIDSFPSIKEAAAQVAKDLASEFWDPTSYSGVPNGLGQYAWWQHGAILGAYVDYWHLTGDDTYNSNVTVGWLKGVSPSLDLLPKEHAFDIGNDDQGFWSIMSMDAVERVFPETDEQKKMGAGFLEITQTVHNTQDARWDNTTCGGGLRWQIVTIKGGYFYKNTISNGLYFQQSARLAKYTGNTSYADAAEMSYKWMRESNLIQDDYWINDGLDVNECTKLTTKRWTYNYGTIMAGCAAMYNFTTGSKRAYWKQELDNVLNSTYATFIDAETGALKEIQCQESKTCDMDQRSFKAYLVRWMGYTAQVAPYTYDTIMMHLRKNAALAAATCIGEPRGTACGQKWNVGAQWDGYHGLGEQINAMEVIQNIIPYVRPNIGLIFNSNNGGTSRSNPGGKGNTKTMRNWRLILAAEYAKHALRNYEIKAADRFGGAILTLLTLGLLAGMVVFVVTEPEVEEKSEEKKSEERPQPRSVVE
;
A
#
# COMPACT_ATOMS: atom_id res chain seq x y z
N MET A 1 -23.41 -39.07 63.66
CA MET A 1 -23.59 -37.76 62.98
C MET A 1 -22.27 -37.45 62.28
N ARG A 2 -22.26 -37.50 60.95
CA ARG A 2 -21.08 -37.30 60.09
C ARG A 2 -20.96 -35.82 59.74
N PHE A 3 -19.80 -35.22 59.94
CA PHE A 3 -19.35 -34.05 59.19
C PHE A 3 -17.84 -34.14 58.99
N THR A 4 -17.44 -34.74 57.88
CA THR A 4 -16.08 -34.67 57.34
C THR A 4 -16.03 -33.46 56.40
N THR A 5 -15.30 -32.43 56.80
CA THR A 5 -14.98 -31.26 55.97
C THR A 5 -13.93 -31.64 54.94
N SER A 6 -14.35 -31.93 53.72
CA SER A 6 -13.46 -32.02 52.56
C SER A 6 -13.04 -30.63 52.13
N ILE A 7 -11.78 -30.27 52.38
CA ILE A 7 -11.11 -29.15 51.75
C ILE A 7 -10.68 -29.63 50.36
N LEU A 8 -11.41 -29.22 49.32
CA LEU A 8 -10.92 -29.34 47.94
C LEU A 8 -9.70 -28.42 47.78
N PRO A 9 -8.55 -28.90 47.28
CA PRO A 9 -7.57 -28.02 46.70
C PRO A 9 -8.12 -27.59 45.33
N THR A 10 -8.49 -26.32 45.19
CA THR A 10 -8.65 -25.68 43.88
C THR A 10 -7.28 -25.68 43.20
N LEU A 11 -7.05 -26.68 42.36
CA LEU A 11 -5.92 -26.73 41.45
C LEU A 11 -6.19 -25.66 40.38
N SER A 12 -5.80 -24.42 40.65
CA SER A 12 -5.65 -23.40 39.62
C SER A 12 -4.58 -23.90 38.66
N LEU A 13 -4.99 -24.53 37.55
CA LEU A 13 -4.14 -24.60 36.36
C LEU A 13 -3.85 -23.15 35.96
N LEU A 14 -2.75 -22.60 36.45
CA LEU A 14 -2.03 -21.59 35.68
C LEU A 14 -1.74 -22.28 34.35
N LEU A 15 -2.49 -21.88 33.32
CA LEU A 15 -2.02 -21.97 31.95
C LEU A 15 -0.67 -21.26 31.95
N LEU A 16 0.41 -22.03 32.09
CA LEU A 16 1.73 -21.63 31.65
C LEU A 16 1.58 -21.40 30.14
N GLN A 17 1.12 -20.20 29.77
CA GLN A 17 1.43 -19.67 28.46
C GLN A 17 2.95 -19.57 28.46
N THR A 18 3.61 -20.57 27.90
CA THR A 18 5.02 -20.46 27.54
C THR A 18 5.06 -19.30 26.56
N THR A 19 5.46 -18.12 27.03
CA THR A 19 5.77 -16.97 26.17
C THR A 19 6.90 -17.43 25.26
N LYS A 20 6.55 -17.83 24.04
CA LYS A 20 7.54 -18.19 23.03
C LYS A 20 8.05 -16.87 22.44
N ALA A 21 9.19 -16.39 22.90
CA ALA A 21 9.94 -15.38 22.17
C ALA A 21 10.34 -15.93 20.79
N ILE A 22 10.48 -15.05 19.79
CA ILE A 22 11.11 -15.43 18.52
C ILE A 22 12.61 -15.57 18.75
N ASP A 23 13.09 -16.80 18.73
CA ASP A 23 14.52 -17.11 18.76
C ASP A 23 15.03 -17.24 17.31
N LEU A 24 16.12 -16.53 17.00
CA LEU A 24 16.65 -16.42 15.63
C LEU A 24 18.15 -16.69 15.61
N ASP A 25 18.52 -17.82 15.01
CA ASP A 25 19.86 -18.09 14.51
C ASP A 25 19.96 -17.66 13.04
N ILE A 26 20.64 -16.54 12.82
CA ILE A 26 20.83 -15.92 11.49
C ILE A 26 21.71 -16.75 10.53
N ASP A 27 22.34 -17.83 10.99
CA ASP A 27 23.14 -18.75 10.18
C ASP A 27 22.42 -20.07 9.87
N SER A 28 21.19 -20.23 10.36
CA SER A 28 20.39 -21.44 10.19
C SER A 28 19.13 -21.16 9.38
N PHE A 29 19.06 -21.72 8.16
CA PHE A 29 17.87 -21.63 7.32
C PHE A 29 16.58 -22.10 8.01
N PRO A 30 16.55 -23.26 8.71
CA PRO A 30 15.37 -23.65 9.50
C PRO A 30 14.96 -22.61 10.54
N SER A 31 15.91 -22.00 11.26
CA SER A 31 15.59 -21.00 12.29
C SER A 31 15.04 -19.72 11.68
N ILE A 32 15.66 -19.21 10.61
CA ILE A 32 15.16 -18.01 9.90
C ILE A 32 13.75 -18.27 9.34
N LYS A 33 13.52 -19.44 8.75
CA LYS A 33 12.21 -19.82 8.22
C LYS A 33 11.15 -19.93 9.34
N GLU A 34 11.48 -20.52 10.47
CA GLU A 34 10.57 -20.62 11.62
C GLU A 34 10.23 -19.24 12.21
N ALA A 35 11.23 -18.38 12.37
CA ALA A 35 11.04 -17.01 12.83
C ALA A 35 10.16 -16.21 11.87
N ALA A 36 10.45 -16.27 10.56
CA ALA A 36 9.64 -15.62 9.53
C ALA A 36 8.19 -16.15 9.53
N ALA A 37 8.00 -17.46 9.67
CA ALA A 37 6.68 -18.07 9.73
C ALA A 37 5.88 -17.62 10.96
N GLN A 38 6.54 -17.45 12.12
CA GLN A 38 5.90 -16.96 13.32
C GLN A 38 5.44 -15.49 13.17
N VAL A 39 6.31 -14.61 12.67
CA VAL A 39 5.92 -13.20 12.40
C VAL A 39 4.82 -13.13 11.34
N ALA A 40 4.93 -13.93 10.26
CA ALA A 40 3.93 -14.00 9.20
C ALA A 40 2.57 -14.47 9.75
N LYS A 41 2.55 -15.42 10.68
CA LYS A 41 1.32 -15.85 11.34
C LYS A 41 0.71 -14.75 12.19
N ASP A 42 1.51 -14.05 12.98
CA ASP A 42 1.04 -12.98 13.86
C ASP A 42 0.48 -11.81 13.04
N LEU A 43 1.22 -11.36 12.03
CA LEU A 43 0.79 -10.33 11.08
C LEU A 43 -0.55 -10.69 10.40
N ALA A 44 -0.67 -11.92 9.88
CA ALA A 44 -1.89 -12.37 9.21
C ALA A 44 -3.09 -12.38 10.16
N SER A 45 -2.89 -12.82 11.39
CA SER A 45 -3.98 -13.01 12.35
C SER A 45 -4.53 -11.72 12.94
N GLU A 46 -3.74 -10.64 12.96
CA GLU A 46 -4.10 -9.40 13.65
C GLU A 46 -4.29 -8.22 12.71
N PHE A 47 -3.56 -8.17 11.59
CA PHE A 47 -3.47 -6.98 10.76
C PHE A 47 -3.84 -7.19 9.30
N TRP A 48 -4.31 -8.38 8.92
CA TRP A 48 -4.67 -8.68 7.53
C TRP A 48 -6.03 -9.36 7.39
N ASP A 49 -6.90 -8.75 6.58
CA ASP A 49 -8.11 -9.39 6.07
C ASP A 49 -8.12 -9.27 4.53
N PRO A 50 -7.70 -10.32 3.80
CA PRO A 50 -7.62 -10.29 2.34
C PRO A 50 -8.98 -10.13 1.66
N THR A 51 -10.09 -10.41 2.36
CA THR A 51 -11.44 -10.34 1.80
C THR A 51 -12.03 -8.93 1.83
N SER A 52 -11.48 -8.07 2.68
CA SER A 52 -11.84 -6.66 2.83
C SER A 52 -11.20 -5.79 1.75
N TYR A 53 -11.92 -4.76 1.29
CA TYR A 53 -11.36 -3.75 0.38
C TYR A 53 -10.29 -2.88 1.04
N SER A 54 -10.33 -2.72 2.37
CA SER A 54 -9.25 -2.05 3.09
C SER A 54 -8.04 -2.97 3.26
N GLY A 55 -8.28 -4.28 3.43
CA GLY A 55 -7.22 -5.27 3.68
C GLY A 55 -6.63 -5.27 5.09
N VAL A 56 -6.81 -4.17 5.82
CA VAL A 56 -6.23 -3.92 7.15
C VAL A 56 -7.34 -3.55 8.14
N PRO A 57 -7.18 -3.81 9.45
CA PRO A 57 -8.13 -3.41 10.47
C PRO A 57 -8.27 -1.88 10.51
N ASN A 58 -9.36 -1.35 9.96
CA ASN A 58 -9.52 0.09 9.76
C ASN A 58 -10.66 0.69 10.58
N GLY A 59 -10.73 0.37 11.87
CA GLY A 59 -11.84 0.79 12.75
C GLY A 59 -11.99 2.31 12.91
N LEU A 60 -10.92 3.10 12.69
CA LEU A 60 -10.91 4.56 12.78
C LEU A 60 -9.92 5.26 11.82
N GLY A 61 -9.49 4.65 10.71
CA GLY A 61 -8.53 5.31 9.80
C GLY A 61 -7.09 5.04 10.22
N GLN A 62 -6.89 4.01 11.04
CA GLN A 62 -5.63 3.68 11.67
C GLN A 62 -4.58 3.23 10.65
N TYR A 63 -5.00 2.51 9.61
CA TYR A 63 -4.13 2.03 8.56
C TYR A 63 -4.70 2.41 7.20
N ALA A 64 -3.81 2.82 6.31
CA ALA A 64 -4.16 3.25 4.97
C ALA A 64 -4.23 2.06 3.99
N TRP A 65 -5.01 2.22 2.93
CA TRP A 65 -5.24 1.16 1.94
C TRP A 65 -3.94 0.69 1.26
N TRP A 66 -2.97 1.58 1.05
CA TRP A 66 -1.68 1.23 0.48
C TRP A 66 -0.89 0.22 1.33
N GLN A 67 -1.11 0.20 2.65
CA GLN A 67 -0.47 -0.78 3.55
C GLN A 67 -0.97 -2.21 3.31
N HIS A 68 -2.15 -2.39 2.72
CA HIS A 68 -2.56 -3.72 2.23
C HIS A 68 -1.67 -4.18 1.07
N GLY A 69 -1.41 -3.31 0.09
CA GLY A 69 -0.45 -3.62 -0.99
C GLY A 69 0.94 -3.96 -0.44
N ALA A 70 1.39 -3.25 0.59
CA ALA A 70 2.62 -3.55 1.31
C ALA A 70 2.61 -4.95 1.97
N ILE A 71 1.54 -5.30 2.70
CA ILE A 71 1.36 -6.64 3.29
C ILE A 71 1.45 -7.72 2.22
N LEU A 72 0.70 -7.55 1.11
CA LEU A 72 0.67 -8.54 0.05
C LEU A 72 2.07 -8.77 -0.56
N GLY A 73 2.84 -7.70 -0.76
CA GLY A 73 4.23 -7.83 -1.19
C GLY A 73 5.13 -8.56 -0.18
N ALA A 74 4.88 -8.41 1.13
CA ALA A 74 5.63 -9.14 2.15
C ALA A 74 5.35 -10.64 2.08
N TYR A 75 4.10 -11.04 1.80
CA TYR A 75 3.73 -12.45 1.63
C TYR A 75 4.17 -13.05 0.29
N VAL A 76 4.27 -12.24 -0.77
CA VAL A 76 4.93 -12.65 -2.02
C VAL A 76 6.39 -13.01 -1.75
N ASP A 77 7.11 -12.16 -1.02
CA ASP A 77 8.51 -12.40 -0.64
C ASP A 77 8.63 -13.58 0.32
N TYR A 78 7.72 -13.70 1.29
CA TYR A 78 7.68 -14.83 2.21
C TYR A 78 7.59 -16.16 1.48
N TRP A 79 6.64 -16.28 0.53
CA TRP A 79 6.52 -17.50 -0.27
C TRP A 79 7.80 -17.76 -1.08
N HIS A 80 8.32 -16.74 -1.75
CA HIS A 80 9.51 -16.86 -2.59
C HIS A 80 10.76 -17.27 -1.82
N LEU A 81 10.92 -16.74 -0.59
CA LEU A 81 12.11 -16.94 0.22
C LEU A 81 12.02 -18.19 1.11
N THR A 82 10.82 -18.58 1.55
CA THR A 82 10.65 -19.72 2.46
C THR A 82 10.15 -20.99 1.76
N GLY A 83 9.51 -20.85 0.60
CA GLY A 83 8.76 -21.91 -0.09
C GLY A 83 7.45 -22.31 0.59
N ASP A 84 6.98 -21.56 1.60
CA ASP A 84 5.69 -21.78 2.25
C ASP A 84 4.57 -21.07 1.46
N ASP A 85 3.59 -21.84 0.98
CA ASP A 85 2.49 -21.39 0.15
C ASP A 85 1.17 -21.15 0.92
N THR A 86 1.20 -21.26 2.26
CA THR A 86 0.02 -21.12 3.15
C THR A 86 -0.84 -19.90 2.82
N TYR A 87 -0.21 -18.78 2.47
CA TYR A 87 -0.89 -17.49 2.24
C TYR A 87 -1.13 -17.16 0.77
N ASN A 88 -0.75 -18.01 -0.18
CA ASN A 88 -0.78 -17.66 -1.61
C ASN A 88 -2.19 -17.36 -2.12
N SER A 89 -3.17 -18.15 -1.65
CA SER A 89 -4.59 -17.92 -1.98
C SER A 89 -5.09 -16.58 -1.41
N ASN A 90 -4.70 -16.24 -0.18
CA ASN A 90 -5.03 -14.96 0.46
C ASN A 90 -4.41 -13.78 -0.29
N VAL A 91 -3.17 -13.92 -0.77
CA VAL A 91 -2.52 -12.89 -1.61
C VAL A 91 -3.32 -12.66 -2.90
N THR A 92 -3.74 -13.73 -3.56
CA THR A 92 -4.57 -13.65 -4.78
C THR A 92 -5.91 -12.97 -4.51
N VAL A 93 -6.59 -13.33 -3.43
CA VAL A 93 -7.87 -12.70 -3.05
C VAL A 93 -7.70 -11.21 -2.77
N GLY A 94 -6.68 -10.83 -1.99
CA GLY A 94 -6.38 -9.43 -1.68
C GLY A 94 -5.99 -8.64 -2.93
N TRP A 95 -5.18 -9.21 -3.82
CA TRP A 95 -4.82 -8.63 -5.12
C TRP A 95 -6.04 -8.24 -5.94
N LEU A 96 -7.00 -9.17 -6.08
CA LEU A 96 -8.22 -8.93 -6.85
C LEU A 96 -9.12 -7.84 -6.26
N LYS A 97 -9.03 -7.55 -4.96
CA LYS A 97 -9.70 -6.39 -4.35
C LYS A 97 -9.08 -5.07 -4.76
N GLY A 98 -7.76 -5.05 -4.94
CA GLY A 98 -7.01 -3.86 -5.35
C GLY A 98 -7.18 -3.54 -6.83
N VAL A 99 -7.08 -4.54 -7.72
CA VAL A 99 -7.09 -4.37 -9.20
C VAL A 99 -8.30 -3.60 -9.71
N SER A 100 -9.44 -3.75 -9.02
CA SER A 100 -10.76 -3.20 -9.37
C SER A 100 -11.24 -3.60 -10.78
N PRO A 101 -12.53 -3.39 -11.12
CA PRO A 101 -13.02 -3.69 -12.48
C PRO A 101 -12.36 -2.84 -13.59
N SER A 102 -11.71 -1.73 -13.23
CA SER A 102 -11.00 -0.85 -14.17
C SER A 102 -9.59 -1.33 -14.52
N LEU A 103 -9.08 -2.37 -13.85
CA LEU A 103 -7.75 -2.95 -14.12
C LEU A 103 -6.60 -1.94 -13.97
N ASP A 104 -6.76 -0.95 -13.09
CA ASP A 104 -5.83 0.17 -12.93
C ASP A 104 -5.49 0.49 -11.48
N LEU A 105 -5.85 -0.36 -10.52
CA LEU A 105 -5.62 -0.13 -9.07
C LEU A 105 -6.27 1.17 -8.56
N LEU A 106 -7.40 1.55 -9.14
CA LEU A 106 -8.25 2.64 -8.65
C LEU A 106 -9.62 2.11 -8.21
N PRO A 107 -9.71 1.33 -7.12
CA PRO A 107 -10.99 0.84 -6.61
C PRO A 107 -11.88 2.00 -6.16
N LYS A 108 -13.17 1.90 -6.47
CA LYS A 108 -14.17 2.94 -6.14
C LYS A 108 -14.24 3.22 -4.63
N GLU A 109 -14.00 2.20 -3.81
CA GLU A 109 -14.04 2.26 -2.34
C GLU A 109 -13.00 3.21 -1.76
N HIS A 110 -11.92 3.48 -2.50
CA HIS A 110 -10.84 4.38 -2.09
C HIS A 110 -10.69 5.58 -3.04
N ALA A 111 -11.65 5.79 -3.96
CA ALA A 111 -11.57 6.77 -5.04
C ALA A 111 -11.21 8.20 -4.62
N PHE A 112 -11.61 8.61 -3.42
CA PHE A 112 -11.30 9.94 -2.89
C PHE A 112 -9.91 10.01 -2.23
N ASP A 113 -9.44 8.90 -1.66
CA ASP A 113 -8.28 8.90 -0.79
C ASP A 113 -6.98 8.38 -1.44
N ILE A 114 -7.01 7.98 -2.72
CA ILE A 114 -5.85 7.45 -3.46
C ILE A 114 -4.91 8.56 -3.99
N GLY A 115 -3.65 8.49 -3.58
CA GLY A 115 -2.51 9.15 -4.20
C GLY A 115 -1.78 8.29 -5.24
N ASN A 116 -0.81 8.89 -5.93
CA ASN A 116 0.07 8.18 -6.86
C ASN A 116 0.96 7.16 -6.11
N ASP A 117 1.33 7.47 -4.88
CA ASP A 117 2.04 6.58 -3.97
C ASP A 117 1.18 5.40 -3.52
N ASP A 118 -0.09 5.61 -3.15
CA ASP A 118 -1.00 4.51 -2.80
C ASP A 118 -1.10 3.49 -3.94
N GLN A 119 -1.37 3.98 -5.15
CA GLN A 119 -1.42 3.17 -6.36
C GLN A 119 -0.06 2.53 -6.68
N GLY A 120 1.02 3.28 -6.45
CA GLY A 120 2.40 2.84 -6.66
C GLY A 120 2.77 1.66 -5.77
N PHE A 121 2.44 1.66 -4.49
CA PHE A 121 2.73 0.55 -3.58
C PHE A 121 2.08 -0.76 -4.03
N TRP A 122 0.82 -0.71 -4.45
CA TRP A 122 0.14 -1.87 -5.04
C TRP A 122 0.80 -2.32 -6.35
N SER A 123 1.24 -1.37 -7.18
CA SER A 123 1.94 -1.72 -8.42
C SER A 123 3.35 -2.28 -8.19
N ILE A 124 4.03 -1.88 -7.12
CA ILE A 124 5.32 -2.46 -6.72
C ILE A 124 5.14 -3.87 -6.19
N MET A 125 4.07 -4.13 -5.42
CA MET A 125 3.70 -5.48 -5.04
C MET A 125 3.48 -6.38 -6.26
N SER A 126 2.77 -5.90 -7.29
CA SER A 126 2.58 -6.70 -8.51
C SER A 126 3.87 -6.88 -9.29
N MET A 127 4.74 -5.87 -9.34
CA MET A 127 6.08 -6.02 -9.90
C MET A 127 6.91 -7.06 -9.11
N ASP A 128 6.77 -7.11 -7.78
CA ASP A 128 7.43 -8.11 -6.93
C ASP A 128 6.94 -9.52 -7.26
N ALA A 129 5.63 -9.70 -7.42
CA ALA A 129 5.01 -10.96 -7.80
C ALA A 129 5.49 -11.46 -9.18
N VAL A 130 5.59 -10.54 -10.15
CA VAL A 130 6.12 -10.83 -11.49
C VAL A 130 7.57 -11.31 -11.43
N GLU A 131 8.42 -10.59 -10.71
CA GLU A 131 9.85 -10.90 -10.60
C GLU A 131 10.14 -12.15 -9.76
N ARG A 132 9.17 -12.64 -8.99
CA ARG A 132 9.27 -13.86 -8.18
C ARG A 132 8.50 -15.03 -8.77
N VAL A 133 7.88 -14.84 -9.93
CA VAL A 133 7.07 -15.86 -10.62
C VAL A 133 5.94 -16.36 -9.72
N PHE A 134 5.33 -15.45 -8.97
CA PHE A 134 4.20 -15.76 -8.10
C PHE A 134 3.03 -16.34 -8.92
N PRO A 135 2.38 -17.41 -8.44
CA PRO A 135 1.36 -18.11 -9.23
C PRO A 135 0.14 -17.22 -9.53
N GLU A 136 -0.29 -17.23 -10.79
CA GLU A 136 -1.53 -16.60 -11.25
C GLU A 136 -2.58 -17.67 -11.56
N THR A 137 -3.78 -17.47 -11.02
CA THR A 137 -4.96 -18.32 -11.30
C THR A 137 -5.50 -18.11 -12.72
N ASP A 138 -6.26 -19.10 -13.22
CA ASP A 138 -6.89 -19.00 -14.54
C ASP A 138 -7.95 -17.88 -14.60
N GLU A 139 -8.59 -17.56 -13.48
CA GLU A 139 -9.53 -16.44 -13.39
C GLU A 139 -8.81 -15.10 -13.55
N GLN A 140 -7.70 -14.88 -12.83
CA GLN A 140 -6.86 -13.69 -13.00
C GLN A 140 -6.42 -13.50 -14.46
N LYS A 141 -5.96 -14.58 -15.11
CA LYS A 141 -5.52 -14.55 -16.52
C LYS A 141 -6.67 -14.22 -17.48
N LYS A 142 -7.87 -14.76 -17.25
CA LYS A 142 -9.06 -14.47 -18.07
C LYS A 142 -9.53 -13.03 -17.92
N MET A 143 -9.41 -12.47 -16.73
CA MET A 143 -9.79 -11.07 -16.45
C MET A 143 -8.82 -10.04 -17.04
N GLY A 144 -7.61 -10.44 -17.44
CA GLY A 144 -6.52 -9.49 -17.73
C GLY A 144 -6.01 -8.81 -16.47
N ALA A 145 -6.14 -9.49 -15.32
CA ALA A 145 -5.72 -9.03 -13.99
C ALA A 145 -4.37 -9.67 -13.57
N GLY A 146 -3.59 -10.15 -14.53
CA GLY A 146 -2.23 -10.64 -14.29
C GLY A 146 -1.32 -9.54 -13.75
N PHE A 147 -0.34 -9.91 -12.94
CA PHE A 147 0.48 -8.94 -12.22
C PHE A 147 1.25 -8.02 -13.18
N LEU A 148 1.83 -8.54 -14.27
CA LEU A 148 2.55 -7.72 -15.24
C LEU A 148 1.60 -6.84 -16.07
N GLU A 149 0.43 -7.36 -16.45
CA GLU A 149 -0.58 -6.60 -17.19
C GLU A 149 -1.04 -5.37 -16.40
N ILE A 150 -1.30 -5.55 -15.11
CA ILE A 150 -1.69 -4.45 -14.22
C ILE A 150 -0.52 -3.52 -13.94
N THR A 151 0.69 -4.04 -13.73
CA THR A 151 1.89 -3.20 -13.53
C THR A 151 2.14 -2.27 -14.72
N GLN A 152 2.02 -2.78 -15.95
CA GLN A 152 2.17 -1.96 -17.16
C GLN A 152 1.01 -0.98 -17.34
N THR A 153 -0.22 -1.40 -16.99
CA THR A 153 -1.39 -0.52 -17.03
C THR A 153 -1.22 0.66 -16.08
N VAL A 154 -0.85 0.40 -14.82
CA VAL A 154 -0.67 1.43 -13.81
C VAL A 154 0.46 2.38 -14.20
N HIS A 155 1.60 1.86 -14.67
CA HIS A 155 2.69 2.68 -15.19
C HIS A 155 2.17 3.65 -16.26
N ASN A 156 1.45 3.17 -17.26
CA ASN A 156 0.92 4.00 -18.34
C ASN A 156 -0.08 5.06 -17.85
N THR A 157 -0.88 4.73 -16.83
CA THR A 157 -1.80 5.71 -16.23
C THR A 157 -1.08 6.77 -15.39
N GLN A 158 0.04 6.43 -14.74
CA GLN A 158 0.88 7.38 -14.02
C GLN A 158 1.69 8.24 -14.99
N ASP A 159 2.24 7.66 -16.05
CA ASP A 159 2.89 8.37 -17.15
C ASP A 159 1.99 9.46 -17.74
N ALA A 160 0.72 9.13 -17.99
CA ALA A 160 -0.29 10.10 -18.43
C ALA A 160 -0.62 11.21 -17.42
N ARG A 161 -0.25 11.04 -16.14
CA ARG A 161 -0.43 12.01 -15.05
C ARG A 161 0.84 12.82 -14.77
N TRP A 162 1.95 12.54 -15.45
CA TRP A 162 3.18 13.29 -15.30
C TRP A 162 2.96 14.78 -15.62
N ASP A 163 3.17 15.64 -14.63
CA ASP A 163 2.83 17.06 -14.74
C ASP A 163 4.04 17.87 -15.22
N ASN A 164 4.14 18.02 -16.54
CA ASN A 164 5.13 18.87 -17.21
C ASN A 164 4.82 20.38 -17.14
N THR A 165 3.67 20.79 -16.58
CA THR A 165 3.25 22.20 -16.57
C THR A 165 3.74 22.95 -15.32
N THR A 166 4.06 22.22 -14.25
CA THR A 166 4.54 22.80 -12.99
C THR A 166 5.84 22.14 -12.54
N CYS A 167 6.74 22.94 -11.97
CA CYS A 167 8.02 22.49 -11.41
C CYS A 167 8.87 21.63 -12.35
N GLY A 168 8.77 21.84 -13.67
CA GLY A 168 9.59 21.15 -14.68
C GLY A 168 9.29 19.66 -14.85
N GLY A 169 8.19 19.14 -14.30
CA GLY A 169 7.87 17.71 -14.30
C GLY A 169 7.41 17.22 -12.94
N GLY A 170 7.27 15.90 -12.79
CA GLY A 170 7.00 15.21 -11.54
C GLY A 170 5.51 14.91 -11.34
N LEU A 171 5.25 13.73 -10.78
CA LEU A 171 3.96 13.35 -10.24
C LEU A 171 3.65 14.14 -8.96
N ARG A 172 2.40 14.56 -8.84
CA ARG A 172 1.84 15.07 -7.58
C ARG A 172 1.60 13.91 -6.63
N TRP A 173 1.51 14.20 -5.33
CA TRP A 173 1.14 13.20 -4.36
C TRP A 173 -0.28 12.67 -4.64
N GLN A 174 -1.27 13.55 -4.66
CA GLN A 174 -2.66 13.16 -4.83
C GLN A 174 -3.06 13.08 -6.31
N ILE A 175 -3.89 12.08 -6.65
CA ILE A 175 -4.53 11.99 -7.97
C ILE A 175 -5.73 12.94 -8.03
N VAL A 176 -6.48 13.03 -6.92
CA VAL A 176 -7.68 13.84 -6.80
C VAL A 176 -7.31 15.31 -6.59
N THR A 177 -7.73 16.18 -7.52
CA THR A 177 -7.35 17.61 -7.57
C THR A 177 -7.84 18.43 -6.39
N ILE A 178 -8.96 18.03 -5.77
CA ILE A 178 -9.58 18.73 -4.63
C ILE A 178 -9.05 18.26 -3.28
N LYS A 179 -8.21 17.22 -3.24
CA LYS A 179 -7.69 16.66 -1.99
C LYS A 179 -6.47 17.47 -1.51
N GLY A 180 -6.38 17.66 -0.18
CA GLY A 180 -5.18 18.20 0.45
C GLY A 180 -3.96 17.36 0.06
N GLY A 181 -2.88 18.01 -0.39
CA GLY A 181 -1.70 17.34 -0.93
C GLY A 181 -1.60 17.32 -2.46
N TYR A 182 -2.63 17.74 -3.21
CA TYR A 182 -2.52 17.87 -4.68
C TYR A 182 -1.46 18.90 -5.11
N PHE A 183 -1.24 19.96 -4.32
CA PHE A 183 -0.19 20.96 -4.53
C PHE A 183 1.16 20.57 -3.93
N TYR A 184 1.36 19.27 -3.65
CA TYR A 184 2.61 18.72 -3.16
C TYR A 184 3.13 17.67 -4.15
N LYS A 185 4.38 17.79 -4.60
CA LYS A 185 5.08 16.73 -5.35
C LYS A 185 6.08 16.10 -4.40
N ASN A 186 5.88 14.82 -4.07
CA ASN A 186 6.69 14.13 -3.09
C ASN A 186 7.62 13.12 -3.74
N THR A 187 8.67 12.77 -3.01
CA THR A 187 9.66 11.78 -3.44
C THR A 187 9.04 10.40 -3.52
N ILE A 188 8.13 10.02 -2.63
CA ILE A 188 7.57 8.67 -2.62
C ILE A 188 6.79 8.36 -3.91
N SER A 189 5.92 9.25 -4.40
CA SER A 189 5.18 9.03 -5.65
C SER A 189 6.11 8.93 -6.86
N ASN A 190 7.12 9.79 -6.93
CA ASN A 190 8.06 9.84 -8.05
C ASN A 190 9.11 8.71 -8.00
N GLY A 191 9.52 8.31 -6.80
CA GLY A 191 10.44 7.21 -6.53
C GLY A 191 9.81 5.85 -6.79
N LEU A 192 8.54 5.64 -6.42
CA LEU A 192 7.78 4.45 -6.78
C LEU A 192 7.63 4.33 -8.31
N TYR A 193 7.26 5.42 -8.99
CA TYR A 193 7.21 5.46 -10.45
C TYR A 193 8.59 5.18 -11.05
N PHE A 194 9.66 5.81 -10.56
CA PHE A 194 11.04 5.57 -11.01
C PHE A 194 11.44 4.09 -10.92
N GLN A 195 11.29 3.46 -9.74
CA GLN A 195 11.68 2.06 -9.60
C GLN A 195 10.78 1.14 -10.44
N GLN A 196 9.49 1.45 -10.56
CA GLN A 196 8.57 0.67 -11.39
C GLN A 196 8.99 0.71 -12.86
N SER A 197 9.27 1.91 -13.39
CA SER A 197 9.77 2.10 -14.75
C SER A 197 11.10 1.35 -14.98
N ALA A 198 12.05 1.48 -14.06
CA ALA A 198 13.34 0.79 -14.15
C ALA A 198 13.19 -0.75 -14.12
N ARG A 199 12.32 -1.26 -13.24
CA ARG A 199 12.06 -2.70 -13.10
C ARG A 199 11.31 -3.26 -14.30
N LEU A 200 10.36 -2.51 -14.87
CA LEU A 200 9.70 -2.86 -16.12
C LEU A 200 10.70 -2.89 -17.30
N ALA A 201 11.63 -1.94 -17.38
CA ALA A 201 12.69 -1.96 -18.40
C ALA A 201 13.55 -3.23 -18.27
N LYS A 202 14.04 -3.51 -17.05
CA LYS A 202 14.80 -4.73 -16.72
C LYS A 202 14.02 -6.01 -17.06
N TYR A 203 12.73 -6.05 -16.73
CA TYR A 203 11.91 -7.24 -16.91
C TYR A 203 11.56 -7.50 -18.38
N THR A 204 11.21 -6.45 -19.12
CA THR A 204 10.62 -6.57 -20.48
C THR A 204 11.63 -6.35 -21.61
N GLY A 205 12.77 -5.71 -21.33
CA GLY A 205 13.69 -5.25 -22.37
C GLY A 205 13.24 -3.98 -23.10
N ASN A 206 12.08 -3.41 -22.77
CA ASN A 206 11.54 -2.24 -23.46
C ASN A 206 12.19 -0.94 -22.95
N THR A 207 12.89 -0.25 -23.84
CA THR A 207 13.63 0.97 -23.52
C THR A 207 12.75 2.16 -23.15
N SER A 208 11.48 2.22 -23.59
CA SER A 208 10.59 3.32 -23.21
C SER A 208 10.37 3.40 -21.70
N TYR A 209 10.40 2.28 -21.00
CA TYR A 209 10.35 2.27 -19.53
C TYR A 209 11.67 2.79 -18.91
N ALA A 210 12.81 2.54 -19.55
CA ALA A 210 14.09 3.09 -19.10
C ALA A 210 14.14 4.61 -19.31
N ASP A 211 13.58 5.12 -20.40
CA ASP A 211 13.45 6.55 -20.66
C ASP A 211 12.58 7.24 -19.61
N ALA A 212 11.45 6.62 -19.23
CA ALA A 212 10.59 7.09 -18.14
C ALA A 212 11.31 7.08 -16.77
N ALA A 213 12.12 6.05 -16.50
CA ALA A 213 12.93 5.97 -15.30
C ALA A 213 14.01 7.08 -15.26
N GLU A 214 14.74 7.28 -16.36
CA GLU A 214 15.72 8.37 -16.52
C GLU A 214 15.06 9.74 -16.33
N MET A 215 13.88 9.95 -16.90
CA MET A 215 13.09 11.18 -16.74
C MET A 215 12.76 11.44 -15.27
N SER A 216 12.18 10.46 -14.56
CA SER A 216 11.78 10.64 -13.16
C SER A 216 12.98 10.90 -12.25
N TYR A 217 14.05 10.12 -12.41
CA TYR A 217 15.28 10.28 -11.63
C TYR A 217 15.91 11.66 -11.86
N LYS A 218 16.06 12.05 -13.13
CA LYS A 218 16.62 13.35 -13.51
C LYS A 218 15.81 14.49 -12.90
N TRP A 219 14.47 14.43 -12.99
CA TRP A 219 13.61 15.45 -12.40
C TRP A 219 13.79 15.56 -10.87
N MET A 220 13.91 14.43 -10.16
CA MET A 220 14.17 14.44 -8.71
C MET A 220 15.53 15.06 -8.36
N ARG A 221 16.57 14.86 -9.18
CA ARG A 221 17.88 15.53 -9.04
C ARG A 221 17.76 17.03 -9.30
N GLU A 222 17.18 17.44 -10.44
CA GLU A 222 17.06 18.85 -10.83
C GLU A 222 16.17 19.66 -9.88
N SER A 223 15.19 19.01 -9.23
CA SER A 223 14.31 19.62 -8.23
C SER A 223 14.90 19.63 -6.82
N ASN A 224 16.14 19.17 -6.61
CA ASN A 224 16.79 19.01 -5.31
C ASN A 224 16.02 18.11 -4.32
N LEU A 225 15.15 17.22 -4.82
CA LEU A 225 14.58 16.15 -4.00
C LEU A 225 15.64 15.12 -3.66
N ILE A 226 16.54 14.83 -4.60
CA ILE A 226 17.79 14.12 -4.36
C ILE A 226 18.92 15.15 -4.49
N GLN A 227 19.51 15.54 -3.37
CA GLN A 227 20.61 16.51 -3.34
C GLN A 227 21.94 15.88 -3.79
N ASP A 228 22.96 16.71 -3.99
CA ASP A 228 24.28 16.28 -4.46
C ASP A 228 25.03 15.39 -3.46
N ASP A 229 24.76 15.56 -2.17
CA ASP A 229 25.23 14.69 -1.08
C ASP A 229 24.33 13.45 -0.87
N TYR A 230 23.32 13.26 -1.73
CA TYR A 230 22.31 12.22 -1.65
C TYR A 230 21.50 12.29 -0.36
N TRP A 231 21.33 13.47 0.22
CA TRP A 231 20.19 13.76 1.06
C TRP A 231 18.93 13.73 0.21
N ILE A 232 18.04 12.76 0.49
CA ILE A 232 16.75 12.63 -0.17
C ILE A 232 15.66 13.29 0.68
N ASN A 233 15.16 14.44 0.20
CA ASN A 233 14.08 15.21 0.78
C ASN A 233 12.72 14.54 0.54
N ASP A 234 11.70 14.94 1.29
CA ASP A 234 10.37 14.33 1.23
C ASP A 234 9.53 14.82 0.04
N GLY A 235 9.70 16.08 -0.36
CA GLY A 235 8.90 16.66 -1.43
C GLY A 235 9.05 18.17 -1.53
N LEU A 236 8.22 18.77 -2.38
CA LEU A 236 8.20 20.20 -2.66
C LEU A 236 6.78 20.74 -2.85
N ASP A 237 6.59 22.02 -2.49
CA ASP A 237 5.36 22.77 -2.77
C ASP A 237 5.31 23.18 -4.25
N VAL A 238 4.18 22.89 -4.91
CA VAL A 238 4.00 23.17 -6.35
C VAL A 238 3.95 24.67 -6.67
N ASN A 239 3.51 25.51 -5.74
CA ASN A 239 3.37 26.95 -5.99
C ASN A 239 4.72 27.67 -5.98
N GLU A 240 5.69 27.14 -5.24
CA GLU A 240 7.02 27.73 -5.09
C GLU A 240 8.11 26.93 -5.81
N CYS A 241 7.88 25.64 -6.09
CA CYS A 241 8.76 24.62 -6.69
C CYS A 241 10.14 24.42 -6.04
N THR A 242 10.56 25.34 -5.18
CA THR A 242 11.88 25.39 -4.52
C THR A 242 11.75 25.22 -3.00
N LYS A 243 10.53 25.32 -2.46
CA LYS A 243 10.25 25.08 -1.05
C LYS A 243 10.17 23.59 -0.78
N LEU A 244 11.26 23.06 -0.24
CA LEU A 244 11.42 21.65 0.06
C LEU A 244 10.91 21.31 1.47
N THR A 245 10.26 20.15 1.58
CA THR A 245 10.10 19.46 2.87
C THR A 245 11.33 18.58 3.09
N THR A 246 12.19 18.97 4.03
CA THR A 246 13.52 18.35 4.20
C THR A 246 13.54 17.11 5.11
N LYS A 247 12.36 16.55 5.41
CA LYS A 247 12.26 15.29 6.15
C LYS A 247 12.87 14.15 5.34
N ARG A 248 13.50 13.21 6.05
CA ARG A 248 14.16 12.02 5.49
C ARG A 248 13.48 10.77 6.00
N TRP A 249 13.00 9.95 5.10
CA TRP A 249 12.29 8.71 5.41
C TRP A 249 12.97 7.54 4.73
N THR A 250 13.11 6.41 5.43
CA THR A 250 13.86 5.26 4.90
C THR A 250 13.31 4.77 3.56
N TYR A 251 11.98 4.75 3.41
CA TYR A 251 11.32 4.28 2.20
C TYR A 251 11.64 5.11 0.95
N ASN A 252 11.84 6.44 1.06
CA ASN A 252 12.21 7.28 -0.07
C ASN A 252 13.57 6.84 -0.61
N TYR A 253 14.54 6.62 0.27
CA TYR A 253 15.86 6.10 -0.11
C TYR A 253 15.77 4.72 -0.75
N GLY A 254 14.94 3.83 -0.19
CA GLY A 254 14.75 2.50 -0.75
C GLY A 254 14.13 2.51 -2.15
N THR A 255 13.21 3.42 -2.46
CA THR A 255 12.67 3.55 -3.83
C THR A 255 13.76 3.93 -4.83
N ILE A 256 14.61 4.91 -4.47
CA ILE A 256 15.70 5.35 -5.34
C ILE A 256 16.74 4.24 -5.49
N MET A 257 17.07 3.54 -4.41
CA MET A 257 18.01 2.41 -4.40
C MET A 257 17.56 1.31 -5.37
N ALA A 258 16.32 0.84 -5.27
CA ALA A 258 15.79 -0.21 -6.13
C ALA A 258 15.77 0.20 -7.62
N GLY A 259 15.39 1.45 -7.91
CA GLY A 259 15.39 1.96 -9.27
C GLY A 259 16.80 2.07 -9.87
N CYS A 260 17.78 2.60 -9.11
CA CYS A 260 19.18 2.65 -9.54
C CYS A 260 19.75 1.25 -9.77
N ALA A 261 19.42 0.27 -8.92
CA ALA A 261 19.83 -1.12 -9.09
C ALA A 261 19.26 -1.75 -10.37
N ALA A 262 17.97 -1.56 -10.64
CA ALA A 262 17.34 -2.04 -11.86
C ALA A 262 17.94 -1.38 -13.12
N MET A 263 18.21 -0.07 -13.09
CA MET A 263 18.87 0.62 -14.20
C MET A 263 20.33 0.19 -14.40
N TYR A 264 21.08 -0.02 -13.33
CA TYR A 264 22.43 -0.61 -13.38
C TYR A 264 22.42 -1.98 -14.05
N ASN A 265 21.43 -2.81 -13.72
CA ASN A 265 21.30 -4.15 -14.30
C ASN A 265 20.93 -4.09 -15.79
N PHE A 266 19.97 -3.24 -16.15
CA PHE A 266 19.44 -3.09 -17.50
C PHE A 266 20.45 -2.46 -18.48
N THR A 267 21.23 -1.47 -18.02
CA THR A 267 22.11 -0.68 -18.90
C THR A 267 23.50 -1.31 -19.08
N THR A 268 24.21 -0.82 -20.10
CA THR A 268 25.59 -1.22 -20.44
C THR A 268 26.49 0.01 -20.62
N GLY A 269 27.81 -0.19 -20.71
CA GLY A 269 28.78 0.89 -20.99
C GLY A 269 28.76 2.04 -19.98
N SER A 270 28.82 3.28 -20.48
CA SER A 270 28.85 4.49 -19.65
C SER A 270 27.58 4.70 -18.83
N LYS A 271 26.39 4.35 -19.37
CA LYS A 271 25.13 4.40 -18.62
C LYS A 271 25.16 3.47 -17.41
N ARG A 272 25.71 2.25 -17.57
CA ARG A 272 25.88 1.32 -16.46
C ARG A 272 26.81 1.87 -15.38
N ALA A 273 27.93 2.49 -15.78
CA ALA A 273 28.85 3.11 -14.84
C ALA A 273 28.20 4.25 -14.06
N TYR A 274 27.40 5.09 -14.73
CA TYR A 274 26.61 6.14 -14.09
C TYR A 274 25.65 5.56 -13.05
N TRP A 275 24.80 4.59 -13.44
CA TRP A 275 23.84 3.99 -12.51
C TRP A 275 24.49 3.24 -11.35
N LYS A 276 25.70 2.68 -11.57
CA LYS A 276 26.50 2.11 -10.49
C LYS A 276 26.89 3.20 -9.47
N GLN A 277 27.40 4.33 -9.94
CA GLN A 277 27.78 5.45 -9.09
C GLN A 277 26.59 6.02 -8.32
N GLU A 278 25.44 6.21 -8.98
CA GLU A 278 24.22 6.66 -8.30
C GLU A 278 23.78 5.67 -7.22
N LEU A 279 23.83 4.36 -7.50
CA LEU A 279 23.50 3.32 -6.52
C LEU A 279 24.46 3.32 -5.32
N ASP A 280 25.77 3.38 -5.56
CA ASP A 280 26.79 3.44 -4.50
C ASP A 280 26.54 4.63 -3.56
N ASN A 281 26.25 5.80 -4.14
CA ASN A 281 26.01 7.01 -3.38
C ASN A 281 24.70 6.96 -2.56
N VAL A 282 23.62 6.42 -3.13
CA VAL A 282 22.36 6.19 -2.40
C VAL A 282 22.59 5.22 -1.24
N LEU A 283 23.29 4.10 -1.46
CA LEU A 283 23.61 3.12 -0.40
C LEU A 283 24.41 3.77 0.73
N ASN A 284 25.48 4.50 0.40
CA ASN A 284 26.31 5.19 1.38
C ASN A 284 25.49 6.19 2.21
N SER A 285 24.64 6.98 1.56
CA SER A 285 23.78 7.95 2.25
C SER A 285 22.71 7.27 3.11
N THR A 286 22.13 6.14 2.65
CA THR A 286 21.21 5.32 3.44
C THR A 286 21.88 4.86 4.73
N TYR A 287 23.08 4.28 4.64
CA TYR A 287 23.79 3.78 5.81
C TYR A 287 24.17 4.92 6.76
N ALA A 288 24.72 6.02 6.24
CA ALA A 288 25.08 7.17 7.05
C ALA A 288 23.87 7.83 7.76
N THR A 289 22.69 7.76 7.15
CA THR A 289 21.48 8.43 7.67
C THR A 289 20.71 7.58 8.65
N PHE A 290 20.50 6.29 8.34
CA PHE A 290 19.51 5.46 9.05
C PHE A 290 20.09 4.31 9.86
N ILE A 291 21.38 4.00 9.71
CA ILE A 291 22.05 3.02 10.58
C ILE A 291 22.60 3.75 11.80
N ASP A 292 22.14 3.31 12.96
CA ASP A 292 22.63 3.77 14.24
C ASP A 292 24.12 3.41 14.40
N ALA A 293 24.98 4.40 14.65
CA ALA A 293 26.42 4.21 14.69
C ALA A 293 26.90 3.34 15.87
N GLU A 294 26.15 3.32 16.97
CA GLU A 294 26.51 2.58 18.18
C GLU A 294 26.05 1.11 18.06
N THR A 295 24.78 0.92 17.72
CA THR A 295 24.15 -0.39 17.74
C THR A 295 24.17 -1.09 16.38
N GLY A 296 24.26 -0.34 15.28
CA GLY A 296 24.06 -0.81 13.90
C GLY A 296 22.59 -1.04 13.53
N ALA A 297 21.65 -0.61 14.38
CA ALA A 297 20.22 -0.75 14.15
C ALA A 297 19.70 0.25 13.11
N LEU A 298 18.79 -0.20 12.25
CA LEU A 298 18.05 0.63 11.33
C LEU A 298 16.94 1.38 12.07
N LYS A 299 16.84 2.70 11.86
CA LYS A 299 15.90 3.57 12.58
C LYS A 299 15.21 4.60 11.69
N GLU A 300 13.97 4.95 12.04
CA GLU A 300 13.30 6.15 11.50
C GLU A 300 13.73 7.40 12.26
N ILE A 301 14.71 8.12 11.71
CA ILE A 301 15.37 9.24 12.41
C ILE A 301 14.45 10.42 12.72
N GLN A 302 13.33 10.57 12.01
CA GLN A 302 12.45 11.73 12.16
C GLN A 302 11.52 11.63 13.36
N CYS A 303 11.17 10.41 13.77
CA CYS A 303 10.02 10.21 14.64
C CYS A 303 10.18 9.07 15.66
N GLN A 304 11.12 8.14 15.43
CA GLN A 304 11.25 6.93 16.26
C GLN A 304 11.66 7.28 17.69
N GLU A 305 12.66 8.14 17.86
CA GLU A 305 13.15 8.49 19.19
C GLU A 305 12.19 9.40 19.96
N SER A 306 11.55 10.34 19.26
CA SER A 306 10.53 11.23 19.83
C SER A 306 9.18 10.56 20.06
N LYS A 307 8.99 9.29 19.65
CA LYS A 307 7.72 8.55 19.78
C LYS A 307 6.54 9.21 19.04
N THR A 308 6.84 9.90 17.93
CA THR A 308 5.85 10.66 17.14
C THR A 308 5.56 10.05 15.77
N CYS A 309 6.02 8.82 15.50
CA CYS A 309 5.73 8.16 14.23
C CYS A 309 4.22 7.86 14.16
N ASP A 310 3.60 8.23 13.05
CA ASP A 310 2.26 7.73 12.73
C ASP A 310 2.31 6.29 12.22
N MET A 311 1.14 5.72 11.90
CA MET A 311 1.02 4.33 11.50
C MET A 311 1.66 4.01 10.15
N ASP A 312 1.82 5.00 9.29
CA ASP A 312 2.52 4.87 8.01
C ASP A 312 4.03 4.85 8.26
N GLN A 313 4.53 5.84 8.99
CA GLN A 313 5.95 5.99 9.31
C GLN A 313 6.50 4.81 10.09
N ARG A 314 5.66 4.18 10.91
CA ARG A 314 6.04 2.96 11.64
C ARG A 314 6.38 1.80 10.70
N SER A 315 5.87 1.74 9.47
CA SER A 315 6.15 0.65 8.52
C SER A 315 7.25 0.94 7.48
N PHE A 316 7.81 2.16 7.45
CA PHE A 316 8.72 2.59 6.38
C PHE A 316 10.01 1.74 6.27
N LYS A 317 10.56 1.30 7.40
CA LYS A 317 11.78 0.45 7.44
C LYS A 317 11.61 -0.85 6.66
N ALA A 318 10.42 -1.45 6.69
CA ALA A 318 10.09 -2.68 5.98
C ALA A 318 10.42 -2.56 4.49
N TYR A 319 10.05 -1.42 3.89
CA TYR A 319 10.20 -1.23 2.45
C TYR A 319 11.66 -0.98 2.06
N LEU A 320 12.38 -0.19 2.86
CA LEU A 320 13.82 -0.04 2.67
C LEU A 320 14.51 -1.41 2.70
N VAL A 321 14.21 -2.23 3.70
CA VAL A 321 14.78 -3.57 3.85
C VAL A 321 14.44 -4.48 2.68
N ARG A 322 13.18 -4.51 2.23
CA ARG A 322 12.76 -5.28 1.05
C ARG A 322 13.54 -4.86 -0.19
N TRP A 323 13.68 -3.56 -0.41
CA TRP A 323 14.40 -3.02 -1.56
C TRP A 323 15.92 -3.17 -1.47
N MET A 324 16.50 -3.22 -0.26
CA MET A 324 17.87 -3.67 -0.05
C MET A 324 18.05 -5.13 -0.44
N GLY A 325 17.15 -6.02 -0.01
CA GLY A 325 17.14 -7.43 -0.40
C GLY A 325 17.07 -7.62 -1.91
N TYR A 326 16.16 -6.91 -2.59
CA TYR A 326 16.08 -6.83 -4.04
C TYR A 326 17.40 -6.36 -4.68
N THR A 327 17.96 -5.27 -4.18
CA THR A 327 19.20 -4.66 -4.70
C THR A 327 20.38 -5.63 -4.61
N ALA A 328 20.50 -6.39 -3.52
CA ALA A 328 21.56 -7.39 -3.37
C ALA A 328 21.52 -8.46 -4.46
N GLN A 329 20.33 -8.83 -4.95
CA GLN A 329 20.15 -9.82 -6.02
C GLN A 329 20.37 -9.21 -7.41
N VAL A 330 19.92 -7.97 -7.62
CA VAL A 330 19.93 -7.32 -8.94
C VAL A 330 21.25 -6.62 -9.25
N ALA A 331 21.98 -6.18 -8.22
CA ALA A 331 23.31 -5.61 -8.31
C ALA A 331 24.28 -6.39 -7.40
N PRO A 332 24.71 -7.61 -7.79
CA PRO A 332 25.41 -8.54 -6.88
C PRO A 332 26.71 -8.02 -6.26
N TYR A 333 27.35 -7.00 -6.84
CA TYR A 333 28.53 -6.37 -6.24
C TYR A 333 28.24 -5.67 -4.91
N THR A 334 26.96 -5.41 -4.61
CA THR A 334 26.48 -4.81 -3.35
C THR A 334 26.12 -5.85 -2.29
N TYR A 335 26.11 -7.14 -2.66
CA TYR A 335 25.54 -8.22 -1.87
C TYR A 335 26.13 -8.31 -0.46
N ASP A 336 27.46 -8.36 -0.35
CA ASP A 336 28.14 -8.53 0.94
C ASP A 336 27.84 -7.37 1.90
N THR A 337 27.90 -6.13 1.40
CA THR A 337 27.61 -4.93 2.19
C THR A 337 26.15 -4.89 2.64
N ILE A 338 25.20 -5.19 1.74
CA ILE A 338 23.78 -5.21 2.08
C ILE A 338 23.49 -6.32 3.10
N MET A 339 23.97 -7.54 2.85
CA MET A 339 23.73 -8.68 3.74
C MET A 339 24.37 -8.50 5.10
N MET A 340 25.51 -7.82 5.21
CA MET A 340 26.09 -7.42 6.50
C MET A 340 25.09 -6.62 7.33
N HIS A 341 24.47 -5.58 6.74
CA HIS A 341 23.49 -4.75 7.43
C HIS A 341 22.18 -5.48 7.70
N LEU A 342 21.65 -6.23 6.73
CA LEU A 342 20.39 -6.96 6.89
C LEU A 342 20.48 -8.06 7.95
N ARG A 343 21.56 -8.87 7.94
CA ARG A 343 21.77 -9.92 8.95
C ARG A 343 21.86 -9.36 10.36
N LYS A 344 22.60 -8.27 10.54
CA LYS A 344 22.68 -7.58 11.84
C LYS A 344 21.30 -7.09 12.29
N ASN A 345 20.54 -6.47 11.39
CA ASN A 345 19.22 -5.94 11.72
C ASN A 345 18.16 -7.03 11.93
N ALA A 346 18.28 -8.19 11.27
CA ALA A 346 17.41 -9.34 11.52
C ALA A 346 17.56 -9.84 12.95
N ALA A 347 18.80 -10.01 13.43
CA ALA A 347 19.07 -10.38 14.81
C ALA A 347 18.54 -9.34 15.81
N LEU A 348 18.76 -8.05 15.55
CA LEU A 348 18.28 -6.96 16.41
C LEU A 348 16.75 -6.88 16.45
N ALA A 349 16.08 -7.03 15.31
CA ALA A 349 14.63 -7.04 15.23
C ALA A 349 14.03 -8.23 15.99
N ALA A 350 14.53 -9.44 15.74
CA ALA A 350 14.07 -10.66 16.41
C ALA A 350 14.23 -10.59 17.94
N ALA A 351 15.31 -9.97 18.43
CA ALA A 351 15.52 -9.78 19.87
C ALA A 351 14.43 -8.92 20.56
N THR A 352 13.69 -8.13 19.78
CA THR A 352 12.56 -7.32 20.29
C THR A 352 11.20 -8.00 20.19
N CYS A 353 11.13 -9.16 19.52
CA CYS A 353 9.92 -9.95 19.31
C CYS A 353 9.58 -10.81 20.53
N ILE A 354 9.41 -10.11 21.66
CA ILE A 354 9.11 -10.66 22.98
C ILE A 354 7.86 -10.00 23.61
N GLY A 355 7.12 -9.22 22.81
CA GLY A 355 6.02 -8.39 23.25
C GLY A 355 4.66 -9.09 23.29
N GLU A 356 3.72 -8.43 23.95
CA GLU A 356 2.31 -8.82 24.03
C GLU A 356 1.55 -8.54 22.71
N PRO A 357 0.46 -9.27 22.38
CA PRO A 357 -0.34 -10.13 23.27
C PRO A 357 0.04 -11.63 23.30
N ARG A 358 1.09 -12.04 22.59
CA ARG A 358 1.45 -13.47 22.43
C ARG A 358 2.85 -13.84 22.90
N GLY A 359 3.63 -12.87 23.38
CA GLY A 359 5.05 -13.04 23.66
C GLY A 359 5.94 -13.08 22.41
N THR A 360 5.38 -12.85 21.22
CA THR A 360 6.07 -12.84 19.91
C THR A 360 5.99 -11.49 19.21
N ALA A 361 5.25 -10.51 19.75
CA ALA A 361 5.06 -9.24 19.07
C ALA A 361 6.39 -8.48 18.98
N CYS A 362 6.76 -8.08 17.76
CA CYS A 362 7.98 -7.31 17.50
C CYS A 362 7.81 -5.82 17.82
N GLY A 363 8.89 -5.20 18.30
CA GLY A 363 8.94 -3.78 18.61
C GLY A 363 9.37 -2.91 17.44
N GLN A 364 9.22 -1.59 17.58
CA GLN A 364 9.63 -0.63 16.55
C GLN A 364 11.12 -0.33 16.61
N LYS A 365 11.66 -0.17 17.82
CA LYS A 365 13.07 0.15 18.08
C LYS A 365 13.92 -1.10 18.13
N TRP A 366 14.97 -1.17 17.32
CA TRP A 366 15.93 -2.29 17.31
C TRP A 366 17.27 -1.93 17.98
N ASN A 367 17.39 -0.72 18.50
CA ASN A 367 18.55 -0.19 19.23
C ASN A 367 18.41 -0.29 20.76
N VAL A 368 17.41 -1.04 21.27
CA VAL A 368 17.10 -1.13 22.71
C VAL A 368 17.56 -2.45 23.36
N GLY A 369 18.28 -3.29 22.61
CA GLY A 369 18.68 -4.63 23.04
C GLY A 369 17.52 -5.63 23.00
N ALA A 370 17.64 -6.74 23.74
CA ALA A 370 16.60 -7.77 23.84
C ALA A 370 15.44 -7.33 24.74
N GLN A 371 14.77 -6.25 24.34
CA GLN A 371 13.65 -5.63 25.04
C GLN A 371 12.58 -5.22 24.04
N TRP A 372 11.31 -5.37 24.43
CA TRP A 372 10.18 -4.83 23.69
C TRP A 372 9.93 -3.37 24.09
N ASP A 373 9.78 -2.48 23.12
CA ASP A 373 9.66 -1.04 23.33
C ASP A 373 8.21 -0.58 23.63
N GLY A 374 7.28 -1.52 23.74
CA GLY A 374 5.86 -1.29 23.99
C GLY A 374 5.05 -0.92 22.75
N TYR A 375 5.67 -0.90 21.56
CA TYR A 375 4.95 -0.67 20.31
C TYR A 375 4.48 -1.97 19.68
N HIS A 376 3.21 -1.98 19.29
CA HIS A 376 2.59 -3.07 18.56
C HIS A 376 1.67 -2.51 17.48
N GLY A 377 1.70 -3.12 16.30
CA GLY A 377 1.01 -2.64 15.12
C GLY A 377 1.50 -3.32 13.86
N LEU A 378 0.79 -3.06 12.75
CA LEU A 378 1.11 -3.55 11.42
C LEU A 378 2.56 -3.23 11.06
N GLY A 379 2.98 -1.97 11.29
CA GLY A 379 4.31 -1.48 10.92
C GLY A 379 5.44 -2.24 11.60
N GLU A 380 5.32 -2.52 12.89
CA GLU A 380 6.34 -3.29 13.61
C GLU A 380 6.44 -4.73 13.11
N GLN A 381 5.29 -5.39 12.90
CA GLN A 381 5.28 -6.78 12.46
C GLN A 381 5.83 -6.91 11.03
N ILE A 382 5.44 -6.02 10.11
CA ILE A 382 5.95 -6.07 8.73
C ILE A 382 7.44 -5.68 8.66
N ASN A 383 7.91 -4.74 9.49
CA ASN A 383 9.33 -4.41 9.58
C ASN A 383 10.17 -5.65 9.97
N ALA A 384 9.73 -6.37 11.00
CA ALA A 384 10.42 -7.58 11.47
C ALA A 384 10.36 -8.71 10.44
N MET A 385 9.19 -8.95 9.84
CA MET A 385 9.01 -9.96 8.81
C MET A 385 9.96 -9.73 7.63
N GLU A 386 10.01 -8.50 7.11
CA GLU A 386 10.87 -8.17 5.97
C GLU A 386 12.35 -8.38 6.25
N VAL A 387 12.84 -7.94 7.40
CA VAL A 387 14.29 -8.06 7.69
C VAL A 387 14.71 -9.49 7.96
N ILE A 388 13.85 -10.29 8.60
CA ILE A 388 14.11 -11.70 8.88
C ILE A 388 14.09 -12.52 7.58
N GLN A 389 13.09 -12.33 6.72
CA GLN A 389 13.00 -13.14 5.50
C GLN A 389 14.09 -12.79 4.47
N ASN A 390 14.47 -11.51 4.36
CA ASN A 390 15.44 -11.06 3.33
C ASN A 390 16.88 -11.51 3.59
N ILE A 391 17.19 -12.15 4.73
CA ILE A 391 18.52 -12.74 4.99
C ILE A 391 18.64 -14.20 4.56
N ILE A 392 17.53 -14.84 4.17
CA ILE A 392 17.51 -16.24 3.70
C ILE A 392 18.49 -16.51 2.55
N PRO A 393 18.62 -15.65 1.52
CA PRO A 393 19.55 -15.89 0.42
C PRO A 393 21.01 -16.07 0.86
N TYR A 394 21.39 -15.56 2.03
CA TYR A 394 22.75 -15.74 2.57
C TYR A 394 23.03 -17.20 2.97
N VAL A 395 22.07 -17.87 3.61
CA VAL A 395 22.20 -19.28 4.05
C VAL A 395 21.69 -20.28 3.00
N ARG A 396 21.01 -19.77 1.97
CA ARG A 396 20.50 -20.53 0.82
C ARG A 396 20.66 -19.70 -0.48
N PRO A 397 21.86 -19.68 -1.09
CA PRO A 397 22.15 -18.83 -2.26
C PRO A 397 21.29 -19.07 -3.51
N ASN A 398 20.65 -20.24 -3.63
CA ASN A 398 19.76 -20.56 -4.74
C ASN A 398 18.33 -20.04 -4.55
N ILE A 399 18.04 -19.38 -3.42
CA ILE A 399 16.76 -18.75 -3.09
C ILE A 399 16.91 -17.22 -3.27
N GLY A 400 15.81 -16.55 -3.64
CA GLY A 400 15.82 -15.09 -3.83
C GLY A 400 16.15 -14.65 -5.26
N LEU A 401 16.16 -15.57 -6.22
CA LEU A 401 16.39 -15.25 -7.63
C LEU A 401 15.33 -14.28 -8.15
N ILE A 402 15.75 -13.35 -9.00
CA ILE A 402 14.89 -12.35 -9.63
C ILE A 402 14.72 -12.67 -11.12
N PHE A 403 13.47 -12.81 -11.53
CA PHE A 403 13.10 -13.23 -12.88
C PHE A 403 12.73 -12.05 -13.79
N ASN A 404 12.86 -12.27 -15.09
CA ASN A 404 12.51 -11.41 -16.22
C ASN A 404 11.94 -12.26 -17.37
N SER A 405 11.53 -11.62 -18.46
CA SER A 405 10.95 -12.32 -19.61
C SER A 405 11.90 -13.32 -20.29
N ASN A 406 13.21 -13.24 -20.04
CA ASN A 406 14.24 -14.05 -20.69
C ASN A 406 14.80 -15.18 -19.80
N ASN A 407 14.48 -15.22 -18.50
CA ASN A 407 15.06 -16.20 -17.56
C ASN A 407 14.02 -17.00 -16.76
N GLY A 408 12.75 -16.99 -17.17
CA GLY A 408 11.70 -17.82 -16.57
C GLY A 408 10.46 -17.08 -16.06
N GLY A 409 10.36 -15.76 -16.26
CA GLY A 409 9.15 -15.01 -15.94
C GLY A 409 7.93 -15.47 -16.75
N THR A 410 6.78 -15.63 -16.10
CA THR A 410 5.58 -16.27 -16.69
C THR A 410 4.37 -15.36 -16.84
N SER A 411 4.33 -14.22 -16.13
CA SER A 411 3.19 -13.30 -16.17
C SER A 411 3.04 -12.65 -17.55
N ARG A 412 1.80 -12.52 -18.02
CA ARG A 412 1.48 -12.02 -19.36
C ARG A 412 1.76 -10.52 -19.47
N SER A 413 2.30 -10.06 -20.59
CA SER A 413 2.51 -8.64 -20.86
C SER A 413 1.29 -7.97 -21.51
N ASN A 414 1.02 -6.73 -21.12
CA ASN A 414 0.08 -5.80 -21.75
C ASN A 414 0.71 -4.38 -21.84
N PRO A 415 1.62 -4.13 -22.80
CA PRO A 415 2.30 -2.83 -22.91
C PRO A 415 1.36 -1.67 -23.26
N GLY A 416 0.19 -1.97 -23.86
CA GLY A 416 -0.83 -0.98 -24.23
C GLY A 416 -1.92 -0.76 -23.18
N GLY A 417 -1.80 -1.35 -21.99
CA GLY A 417 -2.80 -1.23 -20.92
C GLY A 417 -2.98 0.22 -20.47
N LYS A 418 -4.23 0.68 -20.34
CA LYS A 418 -4.58 2.07 -19.96
C LYS A 418 -5.77 2.15 -18.99
N GLY A 419 -6.13 1.03 -18.38
CA GLY A 419 -7.34 0.87 -17.58
C GLY A 419 -8.61 0.86 -18.45
N ASN A 420 -9.73 0.50 -17.84
CA ASN A 420 -11.04 0.42 -18.50
C ASN A 420 -11.94 1.58 -18.10
N THR A 421 -11.82 2.70 -18.84
CA THR A 421 -12.64 3.92 -18.61
C THR A 421 -14.15 3.69 -18.75
N LYS A 422 -14.59 2.64 -19.46
CA LYS A 422 -16.02 2.32 -19.60
C LYS A 422 -16.63 1.71 -18.33
N THR A 423 -15.82 1.13 -17.45
CA THR A 423 -16.27 0.51 -16.19
C THR A 423 -16.43 1.52 -15.05
N MET A 424 -15.85 2.72 -15.18
CA MET A 424 -15.94 3.82 -14.22
C MET A 424 -16.78 4.99 -14.76
N ARG A 425 -17.95 4.68 -15.34
CA ARG A 425 -18.93 5.73 -15.69
C ARG A 425 -19.26 6.52 -14.43
N ASN A 426 -19.35 7.84 -14.57
CA ASN A 426 -19.68 8.76 -13.47
C ASN A 426 -18.62 8.84 -12.36
N TRP A 427 -17.32 8.75 -12.69
CA TRP A 427 -16.22 8.98 -11.73
C TRP A 427 -16.43 10.22 -10.85
N ARG A 428 -16.96 11.32 -11.40
CA ARG A 428 -17.32 12.52 -10.61
C ARG A 428 -18.38 12.26 -9.54
N LEU A 429 -19.39 11.42 -9.82
CA LEU A 429 -20.41 11.04 -8.84
C LEU A 429 -19.84 10.07 -7.80
N ILE A 430 -18.99 9.12 -8.22
CA ILE A 430 -18.29 8.21 -7.29
C ILE A 430 -17.43 9.03 -6.33
N LEU A 431 -16.62 9.94 -6.87
CA LEU A 431 -15.78 10.84 -6.10
C LEU A 431 -16.61 11.73 -5.16
N ALA A 432 -17.74 12.28 -5.62
CA ALA A 432 -18.63 13.08 -4.78
C ALA A 432 -19.26 12.26 -3.64
N ALA A 433 -19.65 11.01 -3.91
CA ALA A 433 -20.22 10.12 -2.90
C ALA A 433 -19.18 9.73 -1.84
N GLU A 434 -17.96 9.39 -2.24
CA GLU A 434 -16.87 9.11 -1.30
C GLU A 434 -16.43 10.37 -0.54
N TYR A 435 -16.36 11.52 -1.22
CA TYR A 435 -16.12 12.80 -0.57
C TYR A 435 -17.16 13.11 0.50
N ALA A 436 -18.44 12.85 0.26
CA ALA A 436 -19.49 13.06 1.25
C ALA A 436 -19.26 12.21 2.51
N LYS A 437 -18.86 10.94 2.37
CA LYS A 437 -18.50 10.10 3.52
C LYS A 437 -17.31 10.68 4.29
N HIS A 438 -16.26 11.13 3.57
CA HIS A 438 -15.08 11.71 4.18
C HIS A 438 -15.40 13.03 4.91
N ALA A 439 -16.14 13.93 4.26
CA ALA A 439 -16.55 15.22 4.81
C ALA A 439 -17.38 15.04 6.09
N LEU A 440 -18.25 14.02 6.14
CA LEU A 440 -19.10 13.73 7.30
C LEU A 440 -18.36 13.02 8.44
N ARG A 441 -17.27 12.29 8.15
CA ARG A 441 -16.52 11.51 9.13
C ARG A 441 -15.91 12.37 10.25
N ASN A 442 -15.45 13.57 9.91
CA ASN A 442 -14.87 14.54 10.85
C ASN A 442 -15.77 15.77 11.05
N TYR A 443 -17.03 15.70 10.63
CA TYR A 443 -17.95 16.83 10.74
C TYR A 443 -18.44 16.98 12.19
N GLU A 444 -17.97 18.01 12.87
CA GLU A 444 -18.51 18.38 14.18
C GLU A 444 -19.85 19.09 13.99
N ILE A 445 -20.93 18.49 14.52
CA ILE A 445 -22.29 19.04 14.43
C ILE A 445 -22.36 20.36 15.22
N LYS A 446 -22.52 21.48 14.51
CA LYS A 446 -22.62 22.81 15.10
C LYS A 446 -24.05 23.12 15.53
N ALA A 447 -24.20 24.15 16.36
CA ALA A 447 -25.52 24.63 16.80
C ALA A 447 -26.43 25.02 15.61
N ALA A 448 -25.85 25.58 14.54
CA ALA A 448 -26.56 25.91 13.31
C ALA A 448 -27.13 24.67 12.59
N ASP A 449 -26.41 23.55 12.61
CA ASP A 449 -26.85 22.30 11.98
C ASP A 449 -28.03 21.69 12.76
N ARG A 450 -27.98 21.75 14.09
CA ARG A 450 -29.08 21.32 14.96
C ARG A 450 -30.32 22.15 14.75
N PHE A 451 -30.16 23.47 14.62
CA PHE A 451 -31.25 24.39 14.34
C PHE A 451 -31.86 24.16 12.96
N GLY A 452 -31.02 24.03 11.92
CA GLY A 452 -31.46 23.70 10.56
C GLY A 452 -32.18 22.36 10.50
N GLY A 453 -31.66 21.33 11.18
CA GLY A 453 -32.30 20.02 11.31
C GLY A 453 -33.67 20.11 11.97
N ALA A 454 -33.79 20.86 13.07
CA ALA A 454 -35.06 21.06 13.77
C ALA A 454 -36.12 21.77 12.90
N ILE A 455 -35.72 22.82 12.16
CA ILE A 455 -36.61 23.51 11.21
C ILE A 455 -37.10 22.54 10.14
N LEU A 456 -36.18 21.78 9.52
CA LEU A 456 -36.56 20.81 8.50
C LEU A 456 -37.55 19.79 9.05
N THR A 457 -37.28 19.21 10.22
CA THR A 457 -38.21 18.27 10.86
C THR A 457 -39.59 18.86 11.08
N LEU A 458 -39.68 20.09 11.59
CA LEU A 458 -40.96 20.78 11.82
C LEU A 458 -41.71 21.06 10.51
N LEU A 459 -41.00 21.46 9.45
CA LEU A 459 -41.59 21.67 8.12
C LEU A 459 -42.13 20.36 7.53
N THR A 460 -41.38 19.26 7.65
CA THR A 460 -41.83 17.96 7.14
C THR A 460 -43.04 17.45 7.90
N LEU A 461 -43.05 17.60 9.24
CA LEU A 461 -44.21 17.26 10.07
C LEU A 461 -45.42 18.13 9.74
N GLY A 462 -45.21 19.43 9.51
CA GLY A 462 -46.26 20.34 9.09
C GLY A 462 -46.86 19.99 7.72
N LEU A 463 -46.01 19.62 6.76
CA LEU A 463 -46.44 19.14 5.44
C LEU A 463 -47.23 17.83 5.54
N LEU A 464 -46.75 16.87 6.33
CA LEU A 464 -47.45 15.60 6.56
C LEU A 464 -48.81 15.82 7.25
N ALA A 465 -48.86 16.68 8.27
CA ALA A 465 -50.11 17.05 8.92
C ALA A 465 -51.07 17.76 7.96
N GLY A 466 -50.56 18.66 7.12
CA GLY A 466 -51.32 19.33 6.07
C GLY A 466 -51.89 18.35 5.03
N MET A 467 -51.12 17.34 4.62
CA MET A 467 -51.61 16.28 3.74
C MET A 467 -52.71 15.44 4.41
N VAL A 468 -52.55 15.11 5.68
CA VAL A 468 -53.58 14.37 6.44
C VAL A 468 -54.86 15.20 6.54
N VAL A 469 -54.76 16.49 6.87
CA VAL A 469 -55.92 17.39 6.90
C VAL A 469 -56.56 17.48 5.52
N PHE A 470 -55.78 17.69 4.46
CA PHE A 470 -56.29 17.77 3.08
C PHE A 470 -57.10 16.53 2.70
N VAL A 471 -56.55 15.33 2.95
CA VAL A 471 -57.23 14.05 2.67
C VAL A 471 -58.50 13.86 3.51
N VAL A 472 -58.51 14.32 4.76
CA VAL A 472 -59.70 14.20 5.64
C VAL A 472 -60.76 15.26 5.35
N THR A 473 -60.39 16.38 4.73
CA THR A 473 -61.30 17.50 4.43
C THR A 473 -61.83 17.54 3.00
N GLU A 474 -61.46 16.58 2.13
CA GLU A 474 -62.10 16.47 0.81
C GLU A 474 -63.60 16.20 1.01
N PRO A 475 -64.48 17.13 0.60
CA PRO A 475 -65.92 16.88 0.65
C PRO A 475 -66.29 15.87 -0.43
N GLU A 476 -67.12 14.89 -0.09
CA GLU A 476 -67.77 14.00 -1.07
C GLU A 476 -68.44 14.86 -2.14
N VAL A 477 -67.96 14.75 -3.38
CA VAL A 477 -68.59 15.38 -4.53
C VAL A 477 -69.92 14.66 -4.74
N GLU A 478 -71.04 15.32 -4.37
CA GLU A 478 -72.39 14.88 -4.73
C GLU A 478 -72.49 14.74 -6.26
N GLU A 479 -72.59 13.50 -6.71
CA GLU A 479 -72.77 13.13 -8.11
C GLU A 479 -74.20 13.51 -8.54
N LYS A 480 -74.38 14.71 -9.10
CA LYS A 480 -75.62 15.07 -9.82
C LYS A 480 -75.67 14.33 -11.15
N SER A 481 -76.63 13.43 -11.25
CA SER A 481 -77.00 12.69 -12.45
C SER A 481 -77.42 13.63 -13.59
N GLU A 482 -76.63 13.68 -14.66
CA GLU A 482 -77.10 14.10 -15.99
C GLU A 482 -76.92 12.97 -17.01
N GLU A 483 -77.96 12.83 -17.81
CA GLU A 483 -78.38 11.64 -18.51
C GLU A 483 -77.71 11.49 -19.88
N LYS A 484 -77.45 10.24 -20.26
CA LYS A 484 -76.89 9.76 -21.52
C LYS A 484 -77.39 10.49 -22.78
N LYS A 485 -76.45 10.84 -23.67
CA LYS A 485 -76.63 10.63 -25.12
C LYS A 485 -75.39 10.00 -25.73
N SER A 486 -75.61 8.81 -26.25
CA SER A 486 -74.73 8.00 -27.10
C SER A 486 -74.57 8.63 -28.47
N GLU A 487 -73.34 8.81 -28.96
CA GLU A 487 -73.08 8.77 -30.40
C GLU A 487 -71.62 8.39 -30.71
N GLU A 488 -71.52 7.25 -31.38
CA GLU A 488 -70.55 6.74 -32.33
C GLU A 488 -69.04 7.08 -32.28
N ARG A 489 -68.30 5.97 -32.24
CA ARG A 489 -66.89 5.76 -32.54
C ARG A 489 -66.58 6.00 -34.04
N PRO A 490 -65.45 6.64 -34.37
CA PRO A 490 -64.70 6.30 -35.58
C PRO A 490 -63.34 5.70 -35.22
N GLN A 491 -63.02 4.58 -35.87
CA GLN A 491 -61.71 3.93 -35.84
C GLN A 491 -60.65 4.71 -36.68
N PRO A 492 -59.35 4.46 -36.44
CA PRO A 492 -58.26 5.32 -36.91
C PRO A 492 -57.93 5.10 -38.38
N ARG A 493 -57.55 6.17 -39.09
CA ARG A 493 -56.98 6.08 -40.43
C ARG A 493 -55.51 6.50 -40.43
N SER A 494 -54.74 5.66 -41.10
CA SER A 494 -53.30 5.68 -41.33
C SER A 494 -52.84 6.82 -42.24
N VAL A 495 -51.57 7.17 -42.08
CA VAL A 495 -50.77 8.10 -42.87
C VAL A 495 -50.37 7.49 -44.23
N VAL A 496 -50.55 8.27 -45.30
CA VAL A 496 -49.87 8.28 -46.62
C VAL A 496 -50.00 9.76 -47.05
N GLU A 497 -48.99 10.52 -47.47
CA GLU A 497 -47.77 10.27 -48.25
C GLU A 497 -46.46 10.66 -47.55
#